data_AF-A0A3D0R7Y8-F1
#
_entry.id   AF-A0A3D0R7Y8-F1
#
_cell.length_a   1.000
_cell.length_b   1.000
_cell.length_c   1.000
_cell.angle_alpha   90.00
_cell.angle_beta   90.00
_cell.angle_gamma   90.00
#
_symmetry.space_group_name_H-M   'P 1'
#
loop_
_entity.id
_entity.type
_entity.pdbx_description
1 polymer ?
#
loop_
_entity_poly.entity_id
_entity_poly.type
_entity_poly.pdbx_seq_one_letter_code
_entity_poly.pdbx_strand_id
1 'polypeptide(L)'
;MSISAALVMKLRERTGAGMMECKKALVATNGDIEQAITEMRKAGQAKADKKADRIAAEGAIIIARGADGHQAVIIEINSETDFVAKNNEFISFAEEVSKLALKASGKLENILKLEMKNKKNVND
;
A
#
# COMPACT_ATOMS: atom_id res chain seq x y z
N MET A 1 25.84 -13.27 12.85
CA MET A 1 26.25 -12.21 11.91
C MET A 1 25.79 -10.87 12.43
N SER A 2 26.67 -9.87 12.52
CA SER A 2 26.31 -8.51 12.87
C SER A 2 25.85 -7.75 11.62
N ILE A 3 24.55 -7.43 11.55
CA ILE A 3 24.03 -6.50 10.54
C ILE A 3 24.42 -5.08 10.95
N SER A 4 25.06 -4.33 10.06
CA SER A 4 25.50 -2.96 10.34
C SER A 4 24.31 -2.00 10.42
N ALA A 5 24.40 -0.99 11.28
CA ALA A 5 23.34 0.02 11.43
C ALA A 5 23.07 0.78 10.11
N ALA A 6 24.13 1.05 9.33
CA ALA A 6 24.02 1.67 8.02
C ALA A 6 23.20 0.82 7.04
N LEU A 7 23.35 -0.51 7.08
CA LEU A 7 22.58 -1.40 6.21
C LEU A 7 21.10 -1.42 6.59
N VAL A 8 20.79 -1.40 7.90
CA VAL A 8 19.41 -1.27 8.39
C VAL A 8 18.79 0.06 7.98
N MET A 9 19.54 1.17 8.09
CA MET A 9 19.08 2.48 7.63
C MET A 9 18.79 2.50 6.13
N LYS A 10 19.70 1.95 5.31
CA LYS A 10 19.51 1.87 3.86
C LYS A 10 18.26 1.08 3.48
N LEU A 11 17.99 -0.04 4.16
CA LEU A 11 16.76 -0.80 3.91
C LEU A 11 15.50 -0.04 4.36
N ARG A 12 15.58 0.66 5.51
CA ARG A 12 14.48 1.49 6.01
C ARG A 12 14.15 2.63 5.05
N GLU A 13 15.13 3.33 4.51
CA GLU A 13 14.92 4.42 3.55
C GLU A 13 14.22 3.94 2.27
N ARG A 14 14.52 2.71 1.83
CA ARG A 14 13.88 2.11 0.65
C ARG A 14 12.46 1.59 0.89
N THR A 15 12.13 1.21 2.12
CA THR A 15 10.88 0.48 2.42
C THR A 15 9.90 1.28 3.29
N GLY A 16 10.38 2.29 4.01
CA GLY A 16 9.60 3.01 5.03
C GLY A 16 9.29 2.20 6.30
N ALA A 17 9.73 0.94 6.38
CA ALA A 17 9.34 0.03 7.46
C ALA A 17 10.03 0.35 8.81
N GLY A 18 9.55 -0.29 9.88
CA GLY A 18 10.12 -0.12 11.21
C GLY A 18 11.60 -0.57 11.29
N MET A 19 12.40 0.12 12.09
CA MET A 19 13.85 -0.15 12.22
C MET A 19 14.13 -1.61 12.60
N MET A 20 13.36 -2.15 13.55
CA MET A 20 13.51 -3.54 13.99
C MET A 20 13.04 -4.56 12.95
N GLU A 21 12.08 -4.20 12.11
CA GLU A 21 11.61 -5.06 11.02
C GLU A 21 12.68 -5.16 9.93
N CYS A 22 13.28 -4.03 9.56
CA CYS A 22 14.42 -3.99 8.65
C CYS A 22 15.59 -4.82 9.18
N LYS A 23 15.93 -4.67 10.47
CA LYS A 23 17.01 -5.45 11.09
C LYS A 23 16.71 -6.95 11.09
N LYS A 24 15.49 -7.35 11.47
CA LYS A 24 15.08 -8.77 11.48
C LYS A 24 15.10 -9.37 10.08
N ALA A 25 14.62 -8.64 9.07
CA ALA A 25 14.65 -9.08 7.68
C ALA A 25 16.09 -9.28 7.19
N LEU A 26 16.98 -8.30 7.44
CA LEU A 26 18.40 -8.42 7.08
C LEU A 26 19.10 -9.57 7.81
N VAL A 27 18.76 -9.84 9.06
CA VAL A 27 19.30 -11.02 9.77
C VAL A 27 18.84 -12.32 9.12
N ALA A 28 17.57 -12.41 8.71
CA ALA A 28 17.01 -13.60 8.07
C ALA A 28 17.57 -13.83 6.65
N THR A 29 17.95 -12.77 5.95
CA THR A 29 18.49 -12.83 4.58
C THR A 29 20.00 -12.65 4.51
N ASN A 30 20.71 -12.79 5.64
CA ASN A 30 22.16 -12.64 5.73
C ASN A 30 22.71 -11.31 5.14
N GLY A 31 21.93 -10.24 5.26
CA GLY A 31 22.28 -8.91 4.79
C GLY A 31 21.92 -8.59 3.33
N ASP A 32 21.28 -9.51 2.62
CA ASP A 32 20.78 -9.23 1.27
C ASP A 32 19.56 -8.30 1.34
N ILE A 33 19.68 -7.11 0.74
CA ILE A 33 18.64 -6.07 0.73
C ILE A 33 17.46 -6.48 -0.15
N GLU A 34 17.68 -7.02 -1.35
CA GLU A 34 16.59 -7.34 -2.28
C GLU A 34 15.77 -8.53 -1.77
N GLN A 35 16.48 -9.53 -1.21
CA GLN A 35 15.83 -10.64 -0.54
C GLN A 35 15.08 -10.15 0.71
N ALA A 36 15.65 -9.23 1.51
CA ALA A 36 14.98 -8.67 2.68
C ALA A 36 13.70 -7.94 2.31
N ILE A 37 13.70 -7.13 1.24
CA ILE A 37 12.51 -6.44 0.73
C ILE A 37 11.43 -7.45 0.35
N THR A 38 11.81 -8.52 -0.36
CA THR A 38 10.89 -9.56 -0.79
C THR A 38 10.24 -10.28 0.40
N GLU A 39 11.04 -10.67 1.39
CA GLU A 39 10.55 -11.30 2.61
C GLU A 39 9.69 -10.35 3.47
N MET A 40 10.06 -9.08 3.53
CA MET A 40 9.26 -8.05 4.21
C MET A 40 7.90 -7.85 3.53
N ARG A 41 7.82 -7.94 2.20
CA ARG A 41 6.54 -7.85 1.48
C ARG A 41 5.61 -9.00 1.86
N LYS A 42 6.12 -10.24 1.87
CA LYS A 42 5.35 -11.43 2.31
C LYS A 42 4.90 -11.29 3.76
N ALA A 43 5.79 -10.87 4.65
CA ALA A 43 5.46 -10.65 6.06
C ALA A 43 4.47 -9.49 6.26
N GLY A 44 4.50 -8.49 5.38
CA GLY A 44 3.57 -7.36 5.35
C GLY A 44 2.14 -7.80 5.06
N GLN A 45 1.94 -8.68 4.08
CA GLN A 45 0.63 -9.26 3.76
C GLN A 45 0.02 -9.98 4.97
N ALA A 46 0.79 -10.86 5.63
CA ALA A 46 0.32 -11.55 6.83
C ALA A 46 -0.01 -10.61 8.01
N LYS A 47 0.61 -9.42 8.08
CA LYS A 47 0.25 -8.38 9.06
C LYS A 47 -1.01 -7.63 8.66
N ALA A 48 -1.21 -7.38 7.37
CA ALA A 48 -2.42 -6.76 6.85
C ALA A 48 -3.63 -7.64 7.17
N ASP A 49 -3.52 -8.95 6.96
CA ASP A 49 -4.58 -9.92 7.31
C ASP A 49 -4.96 -9.83 8.79
N LYS A 50 -3.97 -9.76 9.69
CA LYS A 50 -4.21 -9.60 11.15
C LYS A 50 -4.82 -8.25 11.54
N LYS A 51 -4.72 -7.24 10.68
CA LYS A 51 -5.31 -5.92 10.90
C LYS A 51 -6.70 -5.80 10.27
N ALA A 52 -7.07 -6.68 9.34
CA ALA A 52 -8.34 -6.64 8.63
C ALA A 52 -9.55 -6.75 9.57
N ASP A 53 -9.40 -7.39 10.73
CA ASP A 53 -10.45 -7.49 11.77
C ASP A 53 -10.67 -6.19 12.56
N ARG A 54 -9.80 -5.18 12.40
CA ARG A 54 -9.92 -3.91 13.11
C ARG A 54 -10.94 -3.01 12.43
N ILE A 55 -11.67 -2.25 13.25
CA ILE A 55 -12.66 -1.29 12.74
C ILE A 55 -11.92 -0.10 12.12
N ALA A 56 -12.03 0.05 10.81
CA ALA A 56 -11.60 1.21 10.05
C ALA A 56 -12.82 2.09 9.72
N ALA A 57 -13.17 3.01 10.63
CA ALA A 57 -14.35 3.87 10.49
C ALA A 57 -14.05 5.27 9.92
N GLU A 58 -12.77 5.63 9.82
CA GLU A 58 -12.32 6.86 9.16
C GLU A 58 -11.97 6.57 7.69
N GLY A 59 -11.64 7.58 6.89
CA GLY A 59 -11.23 7.36 5.51
C GLY A 59 -11.42 8.55 4.59
N ALA A 60 -11.40 8.28 3.28
CA ALA A 60 -11.65 9.27 2.25
C ALA A 60 -12.69 8.77 1.24
N ILE A 61 -13.58 9.68 0.86
CA ILE A 61 -14.48 9.50 -0.28
C ILE A 61 -13.91 10.28 -1.45
N ILE A 62 -13.66 9.60 -2.57
CA ILE A 62 -13.14 10.21 -3.79
C ILE A 62 -14.15 10.02 -4.92
N ILE A 63 -14.45 11.11 -5.61
CA ILE A 63 -15.29 11.11 -6.80
C ILE A 63 -14.40 11.35 -8.02
N ALA A 64 -14.45 10.43 -8.98
CA ALA A 64 -13.77 10.58 -10.26
C ALA A 64 -14.79 10.60 -11.39
N ARG A 65 -14.57 11.47 -12.38
CA ARG A 65 -15.41 11.61 -13.56
C ARG A 65 -14.60 11.33 -14.82
N GLY A 66 -15.20 10.60 -15.75
CA GLY A 66 -14.66 10.40 -17.09
C GLY A 66 -14.47 11.73 -17.81
N ALA A 67 -13.47 11.81 -18.69
CA ALA A 67 -13.19 13.02 -19.45
C ALA A 67 -14.35 13.44 -20.37
N ASP A 68 -15.16 12.46 -20.80
CA ASP A 68 -16.37 12.64 -21.60
C ASP A 68 -17.59 13.13 -20.79
N GLY A 69 -17.49 13.15 -19.46
CA GLY A 69 -18.58 13.53 -18.56
C GLY A 69 -19.72 12.52 -18.46
N HIS A 70 -19.67 11.39 -19.17
CA HIS A 70 -20.75 10.39 -19.21
C HIS A 70 -20.61 9.32 -18.13
N GLN A 71 -19.44 9.22 -17.51
CA GLN A 71 -19.15 8.26 -16.46
C GLN A 71 -18.67 8.96 -15.19
N ALA A 72 -19.14 8.50 -14.04
CA ALA A 72 -18.62 8.89 -12.74
C ALA A 72 -18.56 7.68 -11.82
N VAL A 73 -17.56 7.65 -10.95
CA VAL A 73 -17.44 6.67 -9.87
C VAL A 73 -17.23 7.40 -8.56
N ILE A 74 -17.83 6.85 -7.52
CA ILE A 74 -17.55 7.19 -6.14
C ILE A 74 -16.87 5.98 -5.51
N ILE A 75 -15.77 6.23 -4.80
CA ILE A 75 -15.09 5.21 -4.01
C ILE A 75 -14.97 5.69 -2.58
N GLU A 76 -15.04 4.75 -1.66
CA GLU A 76 -14.74 4.95 -0.24
C GLU A 76 -13.55 4.06 0.09
N ILE A 77 -12.49 4.64 0.66
CA ILE A 77 -11.36 3.89 1.19
C ILE A 77 -11.20 4.26 2.66
N ASN A 78 -11.32 3.25 3.52
CA ASN A 78 -11.31 3.44 4.95
C ASN A 78 -9.91 3.29 5.57
N SER A 79 -9.72 3.90 6.73
CA SER A 79 -8.55 3.81 7.60
C SER A 79 -8.96 3.77 9.07
N GLU A 80 -8.06 3.30 9.96
CA GLU A 80 -8.32 3.24 11.40
C GLU A 80 -8.43 4.65 12.03
N THR A 81 -7.72 5.65 11.50
CA THR A 81 -7.65 7.00 12.08
C THR A 81 -7.74 8.07 11.00
N ASP A 82 -8.16 9.28 11.41
CA ASP A 82 -8.30 10.45 10.54
C ASP A 82 -6.94 11.02 10.09
N PHE A 83 -5.89 10.87 10.90
CA PHE A 83 -4.53 11.25 10.53
C PHE A 83 -4.03 10.52 9.28
N VAL A 84 -4.40 9.25 9.12
CA VAL A 84 -4.08 8.47 7.92
C VAL A 84 -4.92 8.94 6.75
N ALA A 85 -6.22 9.16 6.94
CA ALA A 85 -7.13 9.66 5.90
C ALA A 85 -6.69 11.01 5.30
N LYS A 86 -6.05 11.87 6.11
CA LYS A 86 -5.53 13.18 5.70
C LYS A 86 -4.12 13.14 5.12
N ASN A 87 -3.47 11.97 5.07
CA ASN A 87 -2.12 11.83 4.54
C ASN A 87 -2.12 11.89 3.00
N ASN A 88 -1.22 12.68 2.41
CA ASN A 88 -1.12 12.86 0.95
C ASN A 88 -0.88 11.54 0.20
N GLU A 89 -0.13 10.60 0.76
CA GLU A 89 0.10 9.27 0.15
C GLU A 89 -1.20 8.46 0.11
N PHE A 90 -2.00 8.51 1.19
CA PHE A 90 -3.30 7.84 1.26
C PHE A 90 -4.29 8.45 0.26
N ILE A 91 -4.37 9.78 0.19
CA ILE A 91 -5.21 10.50 -0.77
C ILE A 91 -4.77 10.18 -2.21
N SER A 92 -3.46 10.20 -2.49
CA SER A 92 -2.93 9.89 -3.82
C SER A 92 -3.26 8.45 -4.23
N PHE A 93 -3.17 7.51 -3.31
CA PHE A 93 -3.58 6.11 -3.53
C PHE A 93 -5.09 6.03 -3.84
N ALA A 94 -5.94 6.68 -3.05
CA ALA A 94 -7.38 6.67 -3.29
C ALA A 94 -7.74 7.32 -4.66
N GLU A 95 -7.12 8.44 -5.00
CA GLU A 95 -7.29 9.06 -6.31
C GLU A 95 -6.86 8.14 -7.46
N GLU A 96 -5.78 7.39 -7.29
CA GLU A 96 -5.34 6.42 -8.28
C GLU A 96 -6.34 5.27 -8.44
N VAL A 97 -6.81 4.70 -7.33
CA VAL A 97 -7.84 3.66 -7.32
C VAL A 97 -9.13 4.15 -7.99
N SER A 98 -9.54 5.41 -7.77
CA SER A 98 -10.73 5.96 -8.41
C SER A 98 -10.61 6.04 -9.93
N LYS A 99 -9.41 6.33 -10.45
CA LYS A 99 -9.13 6.32 -11.90
C LYS A 99 -9.14 4.90 -12.46
N LEU A 100 -8.66 3.92 -11.70
CA LEU A 100 -8.78 2.51 -12.06
C LEU A 100 -10.24 2.06 -12.04
N ALA A 101 -11.03 2.51 -11.07
CA ALA A 101 -12.46 2.25 -10.97
C ALA A 101 -13.25 2.75 -12.19
N LEU A 102 -12.92 3.93 -12.71
CA LEU A 102 -13.50 4.42 -13.97
C LEU A 102 -13.22 3.46 -15.13
N LYS A 103 -11.96 3.05 -15.31
CA LYS A 103 -11.56 2.10 -16.36
C LYS A 103 -12.23 0.73 -16.21
N ALA A 104 -12.43 0.30 -14.98
CA ALA A 104 -13.05 -0.97 -14.61
C ALA A 104 -14.59 -0.95 -14.61
N SER A 105 -15.23 0.17 -14.96
CA SER A 105 -16.68 0.36 -14.85
C SER A 105 -17.22 0.07 -13.44
N GLY A 106 -16.45 0.44 -12.40
CA GLY A 106 -16.84 0.29 -10.99
C GLY A 106 -16.81 -1.14 -10.45
N LYS A 107 -16.41 -2.15 -11.23
CA LYS A 107 -16.36 -3.54 -10.77
C LYS A 107 -15.11 -3.81 -9.94
N LEU A 108 -15.29 -4.08 -8.64
CA LEU A 108 -14.19 -4.32 -7.70
C LEU A 108 -13.20 -5.38 -8.18
N GLU A 109 -13.68 -6.53 -8.65
CA GLU A 109 -12.84 -7.62 -9.15
C GLU A 109 -11.89 -7.20 -10.27
N ASN A 110 -12.30 -6.24 -11.09
CA ASN A 110 -11.48 -5.70 -12.17
C ASN A 110 -10.48 -4.68 -11.62
N ILE A 111 -10.91 -3.82 -10.69
CA ILE A 111 -10.04 -2.83 -10.03
C ILE A 111 -8.85 -3.52 -9.36
N LEU A 112 -9.10 -4.62 -8.66
CA LEU A 112 -8.06 -5.38 -7.95
C LEU A 112 -7.02 -6.03 -8.87
N LYS A 113 -7.29 -6.14 -10.17
CA LYS A 113 -6.39 -6.76 -11.17
C LYS A 113 -5.65 -5.73 -12.01
N LEU A 114 -6.09 -4.47 -12.01
CA LEU A 114 -5.46 -3.42 -12.81
C LEU A 114 -4.14 -2.96 -12.18
N GLU A 115 -3.19 -2.58 -13.03
CA GLU A 115 -1.91 -2.04 -12.59
C GLU A 115 -2.02 -0.55 -12.24
N MET A 116 -1.47 -0.22 -11.08
CA MET A 116 -1.14 1.13 -10.65
C MET A 116 0.19 1.58 -11.30
N LYS A 117 0.52 2.86 -11.20
CA LYS A 117 1.74 3.51 -11.72
C LYS A 117 3.02 2.85 -11.23
N ASN A 118 2.98 2.23 -10.06
CA ASN A 118 4.11 1.51 -9.48
C ASN A 118 4.27 0.07 -10.02
N LYS A 119 3.50 -0.31 -11.06
CA LYS A 119 3.46 -1.65 -11.67
C LYS A 119 2.99 -2.77 -10.73
N LYS A 120 2.30 -2.41 -9.65
CA LYS A 120 1.62 -3.34 -8.75
C LYS A 120 0.12 -3.18 -8.91
N ASN A 121 -0.64 -4.19 -8.52
CA ASN A 121 -2.09 -4.06 -8.41
C ASN A 121 -2.49 -3.57 -7.00
N VAL A 122 -3.78 -3.29 -6.81
CA VAL A 122 -4.33 -2.80 -5.54
C VAL A 122 -4.18 -3.81 -4.39
N ASN A 123 -3.97 -5.09 -4.69
CA ASN A 123 -3.84 -6.16 -3.72
C ASN A 123 -2.36 -6.48 -3.35
N ASP A 124 -1.39 -5.76 -3.93
CA ASP A 124 0.06 -6.06 -3.90
C ASP A 124 0.92 -5.09 -3.07
#